data_AF-A0A1Z5HD91-F1
#
_entry.id   AF-A0A1Z5HD91-F1
#
_cell.length_a   1.000
_cell.length_b   1.000
_cell.length_c   1.000
_cell.angle_alpha   90.00
_cell.angle_beta   90.00
_cell.angle_gamma   90.00
#
_symmetry.space_group_name_H-M   'P 1'
#
loop_
_entity.id
_entity.type
_entity.pdbx_description
1 polymer ?
#
loop_
_entity_poly.entity_id
_entity_poly.type
_entity_poly.pdbx_seq_one_letter_code
_entity_poly.pdbx_strand_id
1 'polypeptide(L)'
;MSMLSRDLSTLNTINNFGTRAFSYDGNSEESSVHKDFRRATLATTLVIISAVSPSAPTLEETAKIFIKPVASDQVLDVARQDLALLAKIREKSTYSKNWDGNGAQKISKEAINDAETFIRLLLESSTIYSPIISLAADGEINFLWILPNFRFDLGVYGDNTFSYYGKTSDGEEYMADDINVTENLPKYIIDLIEK
;
A
#
# COMPACT_ATOMS: atom_id res chain seq x y z
N MET A 1 -24.13 35.51 -43.58
CA MET A 1 -23.58 34.16 -43.33
C MET A 1 -22.31 34.35 -42.52
N SER A 2 -22.36 34.13 -41.21
CA SER A 2 -21.92 32.87 -40.55
C SER A 2 -20.39 32.76 -40.58
N MET A 3 -19.63 32.62 -39.51
CA MET A 3 -19.92 32.35 -38.09
C MET A 3 -18.63 32.64 -37.31
N LEU A 4 -18.79 33.23 -36.12
CA LEU A 4 -18.07 32.93 -34.88
C LEU A 4 -16.53 32.86 -34.91
N SER A 5 -15.91 34.02 -34.65
CA SER A 5 -14.67 34.12 -33.87
C SER A 5 -14.92 33.53 -32.49
N ARG A 6 -14.18 32.48 -32.12
CA ARG A 6 -14.19 31.92 -30.76
C ARG A 6 -12.99 32.47 -29.99
N ASP A 7 -13.35 33.27 -29.02
CA ASP A 7 -12.55 33.86 -27.97
C ASP A 7 -11.84 32.75 -27.16
N LEU A 8 -10.51 32.83 -27.12
CA LEU A 8 -9.65 32.05 -26.23
C LEU A 8 -9.21 33.01 -25.13
N SER A 9 -9.52 32.67 -23.87
CA SER A 9 -8.94 33.18 -22.61
C SER A 9 -9.93 33.85 -21.65
N THR A 10 -10.78 33.04 -21.02
CA THR A 10 -11.11 33.26 -19.61
C THR A 10 -11.23 31.91 -18.91
N LEU A 11 -10.32 31.67 -17.95
CA LEU A 11 -10.62 31.28 -16.57
C LEU A 11 -9.30 30.94 -15.87
N ASN A 12 -8.71 31.98 -15.28
CA ASN A 12 -7.86 31.83 -14.11
C ASN A 12 -8.70 31.15 -13.03
N THR A 13 -8.38 29.91 -12.67
CA THR A 13 -8.84 29.33 -11.41
C THR A 13 -7.65 28.66 -10.74
N ILE A 14 -7.17 29.36 -9.73
CA ILE A 14 -6.17 28.96 -8.75
C ILE A 14 -6.81 27.84 -7.92
N ASN A 15 -6.38 26.60 -8.10
CA ASN A 15 -6.78 25.51 -7.22
C ASN A 15 -5.90 25.51 -5.98
N ASN A 16 -6.32 26.32 -5.00
CA ASN A 16 -5.93 26.20 -3.60
C ASN A 16 -6.43 24.85 -3.06
N PHE A 17 -5.55 23.85 -2.97
CA PHE A 17 -5.81 22.68 -2.14
C PHE A 17 -5.56 23.05 -0.67
N GLY A 18 -6.59 23.61 -0.05
CA GLY A 18 -6.65 23.83 1.39
C GLY A 18 -6.75 22.49 2.11
N THR A 19 -5.77 22.22 2.97
CA THR A 19 -5.84 21.23 4.04
C THR A 19 -7.01 21.58 4.97
N ARG A 20 -8.12 20.83 4.86
CA ARG A 20 -9.17 20.87 5.87
C ARG A 20 -8.73 20.03 7.06
N ALA A 21 -8.23 20.71 8.09
CA ALA A 21 -8.08 20.13 9.42
C ALA A 21 -9.49 19.82 9.97
N PHE A 22 -9.68 18.59 10.44
CA PHE A 22 -10.88 18.23 11.19
C PHE A 22 -10.79 18.91 12.58
N SER A 23 -11.67 19.88 12.82
CA SER A 23 -11.89 20.44 14.15
C SER A 23 -12.77 19.50 14.97
N TYR A 24 -12.27 19.05 16.11
CA TYR A 24 -13.05 18.31 17.10
C TYR A 24 -13.85 19.32 17.92
N ASP A 25 -15.17 19.35 17.73
CA ASP A 25 -16.09 20.17 18.50
C ASP A 25 -16.54 19.36 19.73
N GLY A 26 -15.87 19.59 20.86
CA GLY A 26 -16.17 18.94 22.12
C GLY A 26 -17.03 19.85 22.99
N ASN A 27 -18.33 19.58 23.06
CA ASN A 27 -19.21 20.15 24.07
C ASN A 27 -20.13 19.06 24.64
N SER A 28 -19.81 18.61 25.85
CA SER A 28 -20.80 18.13 26.82
C SER A 28 -20.30 18.42 28.23
N GLU A 29 -20.80 19.55 28.74
CA GLU A 29 -21.19 19.85 30.12
C GLU A 29 -20.16 19.75 31.26
N GLU A 30 -19.87 20.93 31.82
CA GLU A 30 -19.24 21.18 33.11
C GLU A 30 -20.06 20.62 34.29
N SER A 31 -19.35 20.14 35.32
CA SER A 31 -19.80 20.31 36.70
C SER A 31 -18.58 20.38 37.62
N SER A 32 -18.43 21.58 38.18
CA SER A 32 -17.48 22.10 39.18
C SER A 32 -16.84 21.13 40.17
N VAL A 33 -15.59 21.39 40.58
CA VAL A 33 -15.26 22.03 41.89
C VAL A 33 -13.76 22.39 41.95
N HIS A 34 -13.54 23.69 42.17
CA HIS A 34 -12.42 24.43 42.78
C HIS A 34 -10.93 23.99 42.72
N LYS A 35 -10.16 24.99 42.26
CA LYS A 35 -8.73 25.27 42.45
C LYS A 35 -8.27 25.03 43.89
N ASP A 36 -7.08 24.45 44.07
CA ASP A 36 -5.95 25.20 44.64
C ASP A 36 -4.60 24.48 44.50
N PHE A 37 -3.59 25.30 44.22
CA PHE A 37 -2.23 24.97 43.87
C PHE A 37 -1.35 25.18 45.10
N ARG A 38 -0.76 24.14 45.71
CA ARG A 38 0.47 24.29 46.53
C ARG A 38 1.35 23.04 46.51
N ARG A 39 2.63 23.28 46.21
CA ARG A 39 3.78 22.39 46.42
C ARG A 39 4.04 22.18 47.91
N ALA A 40 4.49 20.99 48.32
CA ALA A 40 5.71 20.72 49.11
C ALA A 40 5.63 19.41 49.93
N THR A 41 6.50 18.46 49.55
CA THR A 41 7.47 17.73 50.41
C THR A 41 7.01 16.64 51.40
N LEU A 42 7.33 15.38 51.00
CA LEU A 42 7.89 14.23 51.73
C LEU A 42 7.53 13.96 53.20
N ALA A 43 6.99 12.76 53.45
CA ALA A 43 7.38 11.92 54.59
C ALA A 43 7.20 10.43 54.23
N THR A 44 8.32 9.81 53.90
CA THR A 44 8.47 8.38 53.59
C THR A 44 8.28 7.56 54.87
N THR A 45 7.42 6.54 54.87
CA THR A 45 7.44 5.48 55.89
C THR A 45 7.92 4.19 55.24
N LEU A 46 9.04 3.66 55.73
CA LEU A 46 9.68 2.44 55.24
C LEU A 46 9.12 1.25 56.04
N VAL A 47 8.49 0.29 55.38
CA VAL A 47 8.22 -1.04 55.97
C VAL A 47 9.18 -2.02 55.32
N ILE A 48 10.19 -2.45 56.09
CA ILE A 48 11.11 -3.53 55.71
C ILE A 48 10.46 -4.83 56.20
N ILE A 49 10.05 -5.70 55.28
CA ILE A 49 9.88 -7.13 55.56
C ILE A 49 11.03 -7.85 54.87
N SER A 50 11.97 -8.34 55.66
CA SER A 50 13.02 -9.25 55.23
C SER A 50 12.52 -10.70 55.37
N ALA A 51 12.57 -11.48 54.28
CA ALA A 51 13.35 -12.72 54.17
C ALA A 51 12.84 -13.71 53.08
N VAL A 52 13.69 -13.91 52.06
CA VAL A 52 14.09 -15.16 51.35
C VAL A 52 13.00 -15.92 50.53
N SER A 53 12.87 -15.65 49.21
CA SER A 53 13.50 -16.33 48.03
C SER A 53 12.77 -17.62 47.57
N PRO A 54 12.34 -17.73 46.30
CA PRO A 54 13.24 -17.82 45.15
C PRO A 54 13.08 -16.63 44.19
N SER A 55 14.20 -16.26 43.56
CA SER A 55 14.31 -15.15 42.61
C SER A 55 13.36 -15.29 41.43
N ALA A 56 12.19 -14.68 41.53
CA ALA A 56 11.43 -14.25 40.37
C ALA A 56 12.31 -13.26 39.60
N PRO A 57 12.50 -13.40 38.28
CA PRO A 57 13.16 -12.36 37.50
C PRO A 57 12.37 -11.07 37.70
N THR A 58 13.05 -10.09 38.28
CA THR A 58 12.53 -8.77 38.57
C THR A 58 11.97 -8.17 37.28
N LEU A 59 10.72 -7.72 37.34
CA LEU A 59 9.96 -7.02 36.29
C LEU A 59 10.61 -5.72 35.76
N GLU A 60 11.86 -5.43 36.11
CA GLU A 60 12.60 -4.25 35.66
C GLU A 60 13.49 -4.48 34.44
N GLU A 61 13.73 -5.73 34.02
CA GLU A 61 14.61 -5.99 32.87
C GLU A 61 13.90 -5.95 31.51
N THR A 62 12.56 -5.87 31.49
CA THR A 62 11.76 -5.80 30.26
C THR A 62 11.53 -4.37 29.75
N ALA A 63 11.91 -3.34 30.51
CA ALA A 63 11.63 -1.94 30.17
C ALA A 63 12.75 -1.25 29.36
N LYS A 64 13.70 -2.00 28.80
CA LYS A 64 14.65 -1.50 27.80
C LYS A 64 14.34 -2.09 26.42
N ILE A 65 13.08 -2.01 26.00
CA ILE A 65 12.79 -2.04 24.57
C ILE A 65 13.30 -0.72 24.02
N PHE A 66 14.49 -0.79 23.45
CA PHE A 66 15.14 0.29 22.75
C PHE A 66 14.28 0.59 21.50
N ILE A 67 13.27 1.45 21.64
CA ILE A 67 12.66 2.08 20.47
C ILE A 67 13.74 3.02 19.95
N LYS A 68 14.59 2.52 19.05
CA LYS A 68 15.30 3.42 18.14
C LYS A 68 14.20 4.20 17.43
N PRO A 69 14.12 5.53 17.57
CA PRO A 69 13.35 6.29 16.61
C PRO A 69 13.87 5.88 15.24
N VAL A 70 12.96 5.45 14.36
CA VAL A 70 13.29 5.31 12.94
C VAL A 70 13.88 6.66 12.56
N ALA A 71 15.17 6.68 12.23
CA ALA A 71 15.90 7.91 12.03
C ALA A 71 15.12 8.79 11.06
N SER A 72 15.05 10.09 11.35
CA SER A 72 14.48 11.13 10.46
C SER A 72 15.13 11.18 9.08
N ASP A 73 16.19 10.40 8.90
CA ASP A 73 17.10 10.38 7.77
C ASP A 73 16.81 9.17 6.86
N GLN A 74 15.77 8.37 7.16
CA GLN A 74 15.20 7.46 6.18
C GLN A 74 14.52 8.27 5.08
N VAL A 75 15.32 8.68 4.10
CA VAL A 75 14.81 9.10 2.80
C VAL A 75 14.09 7.88 2.24
N LEU A 76 12.77 7.98 2.06
CA LEU A 76 12.02 6.98 1.31
C LEU A 76 12.66 6.94 -0.07
N ASP A 77 13.34 5.84 -0.38
CA ASP A 77 13.93 5.67 -1.70
C ASP A 77 12.80 5.54 -2.71
N VAL A 78 12.36 6.67 -3.24
CA VAL A 78 11.30 6.78 -4.25
C VAL A 78 11.70 6.14 -5.57
N ALA A 79 12.96 5.73 -5.74
CA ALA A 79 13.41 4.93 -6.88
C ALA A 79 13.17 3.42 -6.69
N ARG A 80 12.72 2.97 -5.50
CA ARG A 80 12.36 1.57 -5.22
C ARG A 80 11.09 1.18 -5.98
N GLN A 81 11.30 0.60 -7.17
CA GLN A 81 10.24 0.12 -8.04
C GLN A 81 9.30 -0.88 -7.33
N ASP A 82 9.85 -1.73 -6.45
CA ASP A 82 9.07 -2.65 -5.62
C ASP A 82 8.08 -1.92 -4.71
N LEU A 83 8.53 -0.90 -3.96
CA LEU A 83 7.65 -0.12 -3.10
C LEU A 83 6.55 0.61 -3.88
N ALA A 84 6.90 1.17 -5.04
CA ALA A 84 5.95 1.86 -5.90
C ALA A 84 4.86 0.90 -6.45
N LEU A 85 5.24 -0.31 -6.86
CA LEU A 85 4.30 -1.31 -7.38
C LEU A 85 3.41 -1.87 -6.26
N LEU A 86 3.98 -2.17 -5.09
CA LEU A 86 3.21 -2.61 -3.92
C LEU A 86 2.19 -1.56 -3.47
N ALA A 87 2.57 -0.28 -3.51
CA ALA A 87 1.63 0.81 -3.20
C ALA A 87 0.46 0.86 -4.21
N LYS A 88 0.74 0.71 -5.51
CA LYS A 88 -0.30 0.67 -6.56
C LYS A 88 -1.24 -0.53 -6.43
N ILE A 89 -0.72 -1.70 -6.01
CA ILE A 89 -1.53 -2.89 -5.71
C ILE A 89 -2.47 -2.58 -4.53
N ARG A 90 -1.92 -2.07 -3.43
CA ARG A 90 -2.71 -1.76 -2.22
C ARG A 90 -3.73 -0.66 -2.42
N GLU A 91 -3.45 0.31 -3.28
CA GLU A 91 -4.42 1.34 -3.68
C GLU A 91 -5.72 0.71 -4.19
N LYS A 92 -5.65 -0.45 -4.87
CA LYS A 92 -6.83 -1.12 -5.44
C LYS A 92 -7.82 -1.59 -4.38
N SER A 93 -7.38 -1.84 -3.15
CA SER A 93 -8.28 -2.23 -2.05
C SER A 93 -9.27 -1.14 -1.63
N THR A 94 -9.06 0.10 -2.08
CA THR A 94 -9.93 1.25 -1.79
C THR A 94 -11.19 1.28 -2.66
N TYR A 95 -11.19 0.54 -3.77
CA TYR A 95 -12.31 0.47 -4.69
C TYR A 95 -13.46 -0.31 -4.05
N SER A 96 -14.65 0.30 -4.03
CA SER A 96 -15.85 -0.35 -3.53
C SER A 96 -16.43 -1.32 -4.55
N LYS A 97 -17.37 -2.16 -4.14
CA LYS A 97 -18.20 -2.94 -5.08
C LYS A 97 -18.87 -1.98 -6.07
N ASN A 98 -19.03 -2.42 -7.32
CA ASN A 98 -19.60 -1.68 -8.44
C ASN A 98 -18.83 -0.39 -8.77
N TRP A 99 -17.50 -0.41 -8.65
CA TRP A 99 -16.66 0.76 -8.90
C TRP A 99 -16.69 1.25 -10.36
N ASP A 100 -17.07 0.38 -11.29
CA ASP A 100 -17.20 0.68 -12.72
C ASP A 100 -18.63 1.05 -13.16
N GLY A 101 -19.60 0.97 -12.24
CA GLY A 101 -21.02 1.17 -12.53
C GLY A 101 -21.72 0.00 -13.24
N ASN A 102 -21.01 -1.09 -13.56
CA ASN A 102 -21.50 -2.23 -14.34
C ASN A 102 -21.43 -3.57 -13.58
N GLY A 103 -21.50 -3.50 -12.26
CA GLY A 103 -21.55 -4.68 -11.39
C GLY A 103 -20.18 -5.19 -10.95
N ALA A 104 -19.09 -4.45 -11.15
CA ALA A 104 -17.76 -4.93 -10.78
C ALA A 104 -17.68 -5.39 -9.33
N GLN A 105 -16.96 -6.48 -9.11
CA GLN A 105 -16.72 -7.03 -7.79
C GLN A 105 -15.70 -6.18 -7.04
N LYS A 106 -15.82 -6.21 -5.71
CA LYS A 106 -14.77 -5.68 -4.85
C LYS A 106 -13.63 -6.68 -4.84
N ILE A 107 -12.40 -6.18 -4.99
CA ILE A 107 -11.21 -7.00 -4.86
C ILE A 107 -11.12 -7.70 -3.49
N SER A 108 -10.72 -8.96 -3.48
CA SER A 108 -10.49 -9.75 -2.27
C SER A 108 -9.15 -9.41 -1.62
N LYS A 109 -8.99 -9.74 -0.34
CA LYS A 109 -7.69 -9.57 0.33
C LYS A 109 -6.67 -10.55 -0.22
N GLU A 110 -7.14 -11.72 -0.62
CA GLU A 110 -6.39 -12.82 -1.19
C GLU A 110 -5.77 -12.39 -2.53
N ALA A 111 -6.53 -11.78 -3.44
CA ALA A 111 -6.01 -11.25 -4.70
C ALA A 111 -4.92 -10.18 -4.49
N ILE A 112 -5.07 -9.33 -3.46
CA ILE A 112 -4.03 -8.36 -3.07
C ILE A 112 -2.76 -9.09 -2.62
N ASN A 113 -2.87 -10.07 -1.73
CA ASN A 113 -1.72 -10.81 -1.21
C ASN A 113 -1.00 -11.60 -2.32
N ASP A 114 -1.76 -12.19 -3.23
CA ASP A 114 -1.25 -12.95 -4.36
C ASP A 114 -0.50 -12.04 -5.34
N ALA A 115 -1.08 -10.88 -5.67
CA ALA A 115 -0.44 -9.87 -6.52
C ALA A 115 0.85 -9.33 -5.87
N GLU A 116 0.85 -9.11 -4.55
CA GLU A 116 2.06 -8.73 -3.81
C GLU A 116 3.12 -9.84 -3.82
N THR A 117 2.71 -11.11 -3.72
CA THR A 117 3.62 -12.26 -3.75
C THR A 117 4.28 -12.38 -5.12
N PHE A 118 3.48 -12.35 -6.18
CA PHE A 118 3.95 -12.38 -7.56
C PHE A 118 4.95 -11.24 -7.84
N ILE A 119 4.63 -9.99 -7.49
CA ILE A 119 5.51 -8.87 -7.84
C ILE A 119 6.83 -8.88 -7.06
N ARG A 120 6.83 -9.37 -5.82
CA ARG A 120 8.06 -9.53 -5.04
C ARG A 120 8.95 -10.56 -5.69
N LEU A 121 8.41 -11.72 -6.03
CA LEU A 121 9.14 -12.80 -6.68
C LEU A 121 9.76 -12.34 -8.01
N LEU A 122 8.97 -11.66 -8.85
CA LEU A 122 9.44 -11.16 -10.15
C LEU A 122 10.59 -10.13 -10.03
N LEU A 123 10.55 -9.30 -9.00
CA LEU A 123 11.57 -8.27 -8.74
C LEU A 123 12.80 -8.81 -8.01
N GLU A 124 12.71 -9.99 -7.38
CA GLU A 124 13.89 -10.68 -6.86
C GLU A 124 14.79 -11.18 -7.99
N SER A 125 14.22 -11.54 -9.14
CA SER A 125 14.95 -12.13 -10.27
C SER A 125 15.37 -11.13 -11.35
N SER A 126 14.77 -9.94 -11.43
CA SER A 126 14.96 -9.04 -12.58
C SER A 126 14.58 -7.58 -12.32
N THR A 127 15.16 -6.66 -13.10
CA THR A 127 14.70 -5.26 -13.16
C THR A 127 13.78 -5.07 -14.36
N ILE A 128 12.48 -4.95 -14.13
CA ILE A 128 11.49 -4.94 -15.22
C ILE A 128 11.02 -3.53 -15.61
N TYR A 129 10.49 -3.38 -16.83
CA TYR A 129 9.60 -2.27 -17.17
C TYR A 129 8.38 -2.28 -16.25
N SER A 130 7.92 -1.10 -15.83
CA SER A 130 6.79 -1.02 -14.89
C SER A 130 5.49 -1.38 -15.62
N PRO A 131 4.69 -2.34 -15.13
CA PRO A 131 3.37 -2.60 -15.66
C PRO A 131 2.39 -1.47 -15.32
N ILE A 132 1.33 -1.41 -16.12
CA ILE A 132 0.06 -0.78 -15.75
C ILE A 132 -0.68 -1.77 -14.85
N ILE A 133 -1.09 -1.32 -13.66
CA ILE A 133 -1.84 -2.15 -12.69
C ILE A 133 -3.30 -1.68 -12.67
N SER A 134 -4.22 -2.57 -13.05
CA SER A 134 -5.66 -2.32 -13.14
C SER A 134 -6.46 -3.40 -12.42
N LEU A 135 -7.77 -3.15 -12.29
CA LEU A 135 -8.73 -4.11 -11.77
C LEU A 135 -9.55 -4.68 -12.92
N ALA A 136 -9.80 -5.98 -12.89
CA ALA A 136 -10.84 -6.61 -13.69
C ALA A 136 -12.19 -6.56 -12.96
N ALA A 137 -13.29 -6.69 -13.71
CA ALA A 137 -14.64 -6.54 -13.18
C ALA A 137 -15.07 -7.69 -12.24
N ASP A 138 -14.41 -8.83 -12.31
CA ASP A 138 -14.58 -10.01 -11.43
C ASP A 138 -13.79 -9.90 -10.12
N GLY A 139 -12.96 -8.88 -9.94
CA GLY A 139 -12.20 -8.64 -8.70
C GLY A 139 -10.74 -9.06 -8.78
N GLU A 140 -10.25 -9.41 -9.97
CA GLU A 140 -8.84 -9.74 -10.22
C GLU A 140 -7.96 -8.48 -10.35
N ILE A 141 -6.65 -8.65 -10.13
CA ILE A 141 -5.63 -7.63 -10.45
C ILE A 141 -4.97 -8.01 -11.77
N ASN A 142 -4.96 -7.07 -12.71
CA ASN A 142 -4.20 -7.22 -13.96
C ASN A 142 -2.93 -6.39 -13.95
N PHE A 143 -1.86 -7.01 -14.46
CA PHE A 143 -0.59 -6.39 -14.81
C PHE A 143 -0.46 -6.38 -16.33
N LEU A 144 -0.38 -5.18 -16.91
CA LEU A 144 -0.28 -4.99 -18.36
C LEU A 144 1.03 -4.30 -18.73
N TRP A 145 1.84 -4.96 -19.55
CA TRP A 145 2.99 -4.38 -20.24
C TRP A 145 2.62 -4.11 -21.70
N ILE A 146 2.90 -2.88 -22.14
CA ILE A 146 2.81 -2.47 -23.55
C ILE A 146 4.18 -1.94 -23.94
N LEU A 147 4.97 -2.79 -24.57
CA LEU A 147 6.34 -2.52 -25.01
C LEU A 147 6.40 -2.49 -26.54
N PRO A 148 7.46 -1.92 -27.16
CA PRO A 148 7.52 -1.75 -28.61
C PRO A 148 7.29 -3.02 -29.43
N ASN A 149 7.75 -4.18 -28.94
CA ASN A 149 7.65 -5.46 -29.63
C ASN A 149 6.91 -6.53 -28.82
N PHE A 150 6.27 -6.16 -27.70
CA PHE A 150 5.63 -7.13 -26.82
C PHE A 150 4.47 -6.51 -26.06
N ARG A 151 3.32 -7.18 -26.06
CA ARG A 151 2.19 -6.89 -25.20
C ARG A 151 1.97 -8.08 -24.28
N PHE A 152 1.87 -7.86 -22.98
CA PHE A 152 1.73 -8.92 -21.98
C PHE A 152 0.70 -8.52 -20.95
N ASP A 153 -0.34 -9.33 -20.79
CA ASP A 153 -1.44 -9.16 -19.83
C ASP A 153 -1.43 -10.35 -18.89
N LEU A 154 -1.43 -10.10 -17.58
CA LEU A 154 -1.38 -11.12 -16.53
C LEU A 154 -2.42 -10.79 -15.47
N GLY A 155 -3.36 -11.71 -15.25
CA GLY A 155 -4.42 -11.59 -14.24
C GLY A 155 -4.12 -12.47 -13.02
N VAL A 156 -4.29 -11.91 -11.82
CA VAL A 156 -4.14 -12.62 -10.54
C VAL A 156 -5.50 -12.77 -9.87
N TYR A 157 -5.88 -14.01 -9.59
CA TYR A 157 -7.23 -14.38 -9.17
C TYR A 157 -7.52 -14.20 -7.67
N GLY A 158 -6.50 -14.40 -6.82
CA GLY A 158 -6.71 -14.47 -5.36
C GLY A 158 -7.01 -15.88 -4.84
N ASP A 159 -6.66 -16.91 -5.60
CA ASP A 159 -6.74 -18.32 -5.21
C ASP A 159 -5.36 -19.03 -5.21
N ASN A 160 -4.29 -18.23 -5.09
CA ASN A 160 -2.88 -18.57 -5.29
C ASN A 160 -2.48 -18.86 -6.74
N THR A 161 -3.30 -18.48 -7.73
CA THR A 161 -2.94 -18.62 -9.14
C THR A 161 -2.97 -17.31 -9.92
N PHE A 162 -2.31 -17.33 -11.07
CA PHE A 162 -2.38 -16.31 -12.11
C PHE A 162 -2.42 -16.95 -13.49
N SER A 163 -2.95 -16.20 -14.45
CA SER A 163 -2.94 -16.55 -15.87
C SER A 163 -2.36 -15.40 -16.67
N TYR A 164 -1.83 -15.69 -17.86
CA TYR A 164 -1.29 -14.64 -18.72
C TYR A 164 -1.49 -14.91 -20.21
N TYR A 165 -1.49 -13.82 -20.96
CA TYR A 165 -1.39 -13.82 -22.41
C TYR A 165 -0.38 -12.77 -22.87
N GLY A 166 0.57 -13.20 -23.68
CA GLY A 166 1.60 -12.39 -24.30
C GLY A 166 1.57 -12.52 -25.81
N LYS A 167 1.87 -11.42 -26.52
CA LYS A 167 2.01 -11.40 -27.97
C LYS A 167 3.12 -10.48 -28.42
N THR A 168 4.01 -10.98 -29.25
CA THR A 168 5.08 -10.19 -29.89
C THR A 168 4.60 -9.55 -31.20
N SER A 169 5.35 -8.58 -31.70
CA SER A 169 5.01 -7.87 -32.94
C SER A 169 5.11 -8.72 -34.21
N ASP A 170 5.90 -9.80 -34.18
CA ASP A 170 5.98 -10.80 -35.26
C ASP A 170 4.91 -11.90 -35.15
N GLY A 171 4.10 -11.88 -34.08
CA GLY A 171 2.92 -12.72 -33.91
C GLY A 171 3.13 -13.99 -33.10
N GLU A 172 4.28 -14.17 -32.44
CA GLU A 172 4.43 -15.22 -31.44
C GLU A 172 3.52 -14.95 -30.23
N GLU A 173 2.91 -16.02 -29.71
CA GLU A 173 1.98 -15.95 -28.59
C GLU A 173 2.46 -16.82 -27.43
N TYR A 174 2.28 -16.30 -26.23
CA TYR A 174 2.66 -16.93 -24.97
C TYR A 174 1.45 -16.95 -24.07
N MET A 175 1.04 -18.11 -23.59
CA MET A 175 -0.11 -18.21 -22.69
C MET A 175 0.06 -19.35 -21.72
N ALA A 176 -0.42 -19.14 -20.50
CA ALA A 176 -0.61 -20.18 -19.52
C ALA A 176 -1.69 -19.75 -18.54
N ASP A 177 -2.41 -20.73 -18.02
CA ASP A 177 -3.48 -20.53 -17.06
C ASP A 177 -3.18 -21.28 -15.76
N ASP A 178 -3.77 -20.80 -14.67
CA ASP A 178 -3.74 -21.43 -13.34
C ASP A 178 -2.33 -21.70 -12.78
N ILE A 179 -1.36 -20.82 -13.08
CA ILE A 179 0.02 -20.92 -12.61
C ILE A 179 0.10 -20.45 -11.16
N ASN A 180 0.82 -21.17 -10.30
CA ASN A 180 0.94 -20.78 -8.90
C ASN A 180 1.70 -19.44 -8.76
N VAL A 181 1.22 -18.53 -7.91
CA VAL A 181 1.82 -17.19 -7.70
C VAL A 181 3.24 -17.22 -7.11
N THR A 182 3.67 -18.37 -6.60
CA THR A 182 5.06 -18.61 -6.14
C THR A 182 5.98 -19.19 -7.21
N GLU A 183 5.44 -19.51 -8.39
CA GLU A 183 6.22 -19.89 -9.56
C GLU A 183 6.66 -18.64 -10.33
N ASN A 184 7.91 -18.67 -10.81
CA ASN A 184 8.43 -17.60 -11.64
C ASN A 184 7.84 -17.66 -13.05
N LEU A 185 7.75 -16.49 -13.69
CA LEU A 185 7.53 -16.45 -15.13
C LEU A 185 8.66 -17.20 -15.86
N PRO A 186 8.36 -17.89 -16.96
CA PRO A 186 9.39 -18.48 -17.79
C PRO A 186 10.43 -17.43 -18.21
N LYS A 187 11.71 -17.82 -18.22
CA LYS A 187 12.82 -16.89 -18.49
C LYS A 187 12.62 -16.09 -19.78
N TYR A 188 12.11 -16.73 -20.84
CA TYR A 188 11.87 -16.05 -22.12
C TYR A 188 10.82 -14.93 -22.03
N ILE A 189 9.86 -14.99 -21.08
CA ILE A 189 8.93 -13.88 -20.83
C ILE A 189 9.62 -12.78 -20.04
N ILE A 190 10.40 -13.15 -19.01
CA ILE A 190 11.16 -12.18 -18.20
C ILE A 190 12.08 -11.35 -19.11
N ASP A 191 12.81 -12.00 -20.02
CA ASP A 191 13.71 -11.35 -20.97
C ASP A 191 13.00 -10.33 -21.88
N LEU A 192 11.69 -10.48 -22.11
CA LEU A 192 10.89 -9.55 -22.92
C LEU A 192 10.37 -8.34 -22.13
N ILE A 193 10.32 -8.42 -20.79
CA ILE A 193 9.84 -7.33 -19.92
C ILE A 193 10.95 -6.71 -19.06
N GLU A 194 12.16 -7.23 -19.12
CA GLU A 194 13.37 -6.71 -18.46
C GLU A 194 13.83 -5.39 -19.10
N LYS A 195 14.45 -4.50 -18.31
CA LYS A 195 14.96 -3.19 -18.75
C LYS A 195 16.34 -3.25 -19.42
#